data_AF-A0A9Q2NKL2-F1
#
_entry.id   AF-A0A9Q2NKL2-F1
#
_cell.length_a   1.000
_cell.length_b   1.000
_cell.length_c   1.000
_cell.angle_alpha   90.00
_cell.angle_beta   90.00
_cell.angle_gamma   90.00
#
_symmetry.space_group_name_H-M   'P 1'
#
loop_
_entity.id
_entity.type
_entity.pdbx_description
1 polymer ?
#
loop_
_entity_poly.entity_id
_entity_poly.type
_entity_poly.pdbx_seq_one_letter_code
_entity_poly.pdbx_strand_id
1 'polypeptide(L)' 'MTDQRTFEIGNRVRCNGYIGTVTRLPEWSDTGYEVRLPGGTVHTFEGCISAASQSDIDAANKDPHFQWEVSRND' A
#
# COMPACT_ATOMS: atom_id res chain seq x y z
N MET A 1 -8.70 22.52 -8.67
CA MET A 1 -7.32 22.01 -8.56
C MET A 1 -7.45 20.51 -8.73
N THR A 2 -6.85 19.95 -9.78
CA THR A 2 -6.97 18.52 -10.07
C THR A 2 -6.07 17.79 -9.09
N ASP A 3 -6.68 17.08 -8.14
CA ASP A 3 -6.03 16.26 -7.13
C ASP A 3 -5.34 15.10 -7.84
N GLN A 4 -4.13 15.32 -8.36
CA GLN A 4 -3.44 14.33 -9.16
C GLN A 4 -2.69 13.36 -8.23
N ARG A 5 -3.45 12.66 -7.39
CA ARG A 5 -2.92 11.57 -6.58
C ARG A 5 -2.50 10.44 -7.51
N THR A 6 -1.24 10.04 -7.41
CA THR A 6 -0.65 9.00 -8.26
C THR A 6 -1.23 7.62 -7.95
N PHE A 7 -1.70 7.41 -6.71
CA PHE A 7 -2.24 6.13 -6.25
C PHE A 7 -3.63 6.28 -5.62
N GLU A 8 -4.46 5.27 -5.81
CA GLU A 8 -5.83 5.23 -5.29
C GLU A 8 -5.95 4.20 -4.16
N ILE A 9 -7.03 4.32 -3.36
CA ILE A 9 -7.36 3.32 -2.34
C ILE A 9 -7.57 1.96 -3.02
N GLY A 10 -6.93 0.92 -2.47
CA GLY A 10 -6.90 -0.42 -3.05
C GLY A 10 -5.67 -0.70 -3.90
N ASN A 11 -4.90 0.33 -4.32
CA ASN A 11 -3.69 0.09 -5.09
C ASN A 11 -2.63 -0.63 -4.25
N ARG A 12 -1.99 -1.62 -4.88
CA ARG A 12 -0.80 -2.28 -4.33
C ARG A 12 0.42 -1.41 -4.59
N VAL A 13 1.10 -1.04 -3.52
CA VAL A 13 2.29 -0.18 -3.58
C VAL A 13 3.43 -0.80 -2.80
N ARG A 14 4.64 -0.48 -3.22
CA ARG A 14 5.86 -0.79 -2.48
C ARG A 14 6.19 0.38 -1.57
N CYS A 15 6.27 0.13 -0.27
CA CYS A 15 6.61 1.12 0.75
C CYS A 15 7.81 0.60 1.56
N ASN A 16 8.95 1.30 1.50
CA ASN A 16 10.19 0.92 2.19
C ASN A 16 10.61 -0.56 1.98
N GLY A 17 10.45 -1.05 0.75
CA GLY A 17 10.81 -2.42 0.37
C GLY A 17 9.72 -3.46 0.58
N TYR A 18 8.67 -3.15 1.36
CA TYR A 18 7.53 -4.04 1.62
C TYR A 18 6.36 -3.75 0.69
N ILE A 19 5.57 -4.78 0.41
CA ILE A 19 4.33 -4.65 -0.36
C ILE A 19 3.17 -4.44 0.58
N GLY A 20 2.38 -3.41 0.29
CA GLY A 20 1.17 -3.10 1.02
C GLY A 20 0.07 -2.61 0.10
N THR A 21 -1.05 -2.27 0.70
CA THR A 21 -2.23 -1.75 0.01
C THR A 21 -2.54 -0.35 0.54
N VAL A 22 -2.81 0.61 -0.35
CA VAL A 22 -3.32 1.91 0.06
C VAL A 22 -4.72 1.72 0.66
N THR A 23 -4.90 2.06 1.93
CA THR A 23 -6.19 1.94 2.64
C THR A 23 -6.91 3.25 2.76
N ARG A 24 -6.19 4.36 2.79
CA ARG A 24 -6.76 5.70 2.94
C ARG A 24 -5.89 6.76 2.30
N LEU A 25 -6.56 7.79 1.82
CA LEU A 25 -5.93 9.02 1.35
C LEU A 25 -6.35 10.15 2.30
N PRO A 26 -5.44 10.77 3.07
CA PRO A 26 -5.78 11.79 4.05
C PRO A 26 -6.28 13.06 3.35
N GLU A 27 -7.34 13.68 3.85
CA GLU A 27 -7.84 14.95 3.28
C GLU A 27 -6.94 16.14 3.62
N TRP A 28 -6.13 16.01 4.68
CA TRP A 28 -5.20 17.05 5.12
C TRP A 28 -3.85 17.04 4.39
N SER A 29 -3.64 16.11 3.44
CA SER A 29 -2.41 16.01 2.65
C SER A 29 -2.70 15.55 1.23
N ASP A 30 -2.25 16.34 0.26
CA ASP A 30 -2.40 16.01 -1.17
C ASP A 30 -1.43 14.92 -1.64
N THR A 31 -0.39 14.65 -0.83
CA THR A 31 0.69 13.69 -1.15
C THR A 31 0.81 12.56 -0.13
N GLY A 32 -0.08 12.54 0.88
CA GLY A 32 -0.08 11.55 1.94
C GLY A 32 -0.84 10.30 1.53
N TYR A 33 -0.35 9.14 1.98
CA TYR A 33 -0.97 7.84 1.74
C TYR A 33 -0.92 7.03 3.03
N GLU A 34 -2.03 6.39 3.37
CA GLU A 34 -2.06 5.37 4.42
C GLU A 34 -1.95 4.01 3.75
N VAL A 35 -0.90 3.25 4.08
CA VAL A 35 -0.60 1.97 3.47
C VAL A 35 -0.64 0.89 4.55
N ARG A 36 -1.46 -0.13 4.32
CA ARG A 36 -1.48 -1.36 5.11
C ARG A 36 -0.39 -2.30 4.62
N LEU A 37 0.63 -2.47 5.45
CA LEU A 37 1.69 -3.46 5.31
C LEU A 37 1.37 -4.69 6.18
N PRO A 38 2.04 -5.83 5.97
CA PRO A 38 1.87 -6.98 6.87
C PRO A 38 2.27 -6.70 8.33
N GLY A 39 3.22 -5.80 8.54
CA GLY A 39 3.63 -5.38 9.89
C GLY A 39 2.64 -4.43 10.58
N GLY A 40 1.59 -3.97 9.88
CA GLY A 40 0.66 -2.95 10.35
C GLY A 40 0.46 -1.81 9.35
N THR A 41 -0.26 -0.78 9.79
CA THR A 41 -0.58 0.38 8.95
C THR A 41 0.47 1.47 9.15
N VAL A 42 0.95 2.05 8.05
CA VAL A 42 1.91 3.16 8.07
C VAL A 42 1.37 4.35 7.30
N HIS A 43 1.72 5.54 7.77
CA HIS A 43 1.52 6.76 7.03
C HIS A 43 2.79 7.09 6.25
N THR A 44 2.65 7.39 4.96
CA THR A 44 3.78 7.64 4.08
C THR A 44 3.41 8.72 3.06
N PHE A 45 4.40 9.20 2.30
CA PHE A 45 4.23 10.25 1.30
C PHE A 45 4.58 9.71 -0.08
N GLU A 46 4.10 10.37 -1.14
CA GLU A 46 4.30 9.94 -2.53
C GLU A 46 5.76 9.57 -2.85
N GLY A 47 6.72 10.36 -2.35
CA GLY A 47 8.16 10.14 -2.57
C GLY A 47 8.74 8.91 -1.86
N CYS A 48 7.97 8.24 -1.00
CA CYS A 48 8.38 7.05 -0.25
C CYS A 48 7.67 5.78 -0.71
N ILE A 49 6.77 5.88 -1.69
CA ILE A 49 6.05 4.76 -2.27
C ILE A 49 6.25 4.66 -3.78
N SER A 50 6.07 3.47 -4.32
CA SER A 50 6.12 3.24 -5.76
C SER A 50 5.08 2.19 -6.16
N ALA A 51 4.69 2.17 -7.43
CA ALA A 51 3.82 1.12 -7.94
C ALA A 51 4.46 -0.25 -7.69
N ALA A 52 3.71 -1.17 -7.07
CA ALA A 52 4.17 -2.55 -6.96
C ALA A 52 4.05 -3.23 -8.33
N SER A 53 5.10 -3.90 -8.79
CA SER A 53 5.01 -4.70 -10.01
C SER A 53 4.17 -5.96 -9.76
N GLN A 54 3.62 -6.57 -10.81
CA GLN A 54 2.88 -7.82 -10.69
C GLN A 54 3.73 -8.94 -10.04
N SER A 55 5.04 -8.94 -10.29
CA SER A 55 5.99 -9.88 -9.68
C SER A 55 6.16 -9.63 -8.18
N ASP A 56 6.19 -8.37 -7.75
CA ASP A 56 6.23 -8.02 -6.33
C ASP A 56 4.94 -8.47 -5.61
N ILE A 57 3.79 -8.28 -6.26
CA ILE A 57 2.48 -8.68 -5.72
C ILE A 57 2.39 -10.21 -5.62
N ASP A 58 2.85 -10.94 -6.64
CA ASP A 58 2.90 -12.40 -6.63
C ASP A 58 3.85 -12.95 -5.54
N ALA A 59 5.02 -12.32 -5.38
CA ALA A 59 5.95 -12.66 -4.30
C ALA A 59 5.34 -12.39 -2.91
N ALA A 60 4.66 -11.27 -2.72
CA ALA A 60 3.97 -10.95 -1.47
C ALA A 60 2.82 -11.94 -1.20
N ASN A 61 2.04 -12.31 -2.23
CA ASN A 61 0.98 -13.31 -2.09
C ASN A 61 1.52 -14.71 -1.80
N LYS A 62 2.76 -15.03 -2.17
CA LYS A 62 3.42 -16.30 -1.83
C LYS A 62 4.04 -16.29 -0.43
N ASP A 63 4.12 -15.12 0.21
CA ASP A 63 4.59 -15.01 1.58
C ASP A 63 3.52 -15.52 2.57
N PRO A 64 3.82 -16.54 3.38
CA PRO A 64 2.83 -17.16 4.26
C PRO A 64 2.39 -16.26 5.43
N HIS A 65 3.17 -15.24 5.81
CA HIS A 65 2.74 -14.26 6.80
C HIS A 65 1.67 -13.33 6.21
N PHE A 66 1.81 -12.99 4.93
CA PHE A 66 0.85 -12.16 4.21
C PHE A 66 -0.45 -12.91 3.88
N GLN A 67 -0.35 -14.19 3.52
CA GLN A 67 -1.51 -15.06 3.28
C GLN A 67 -2.44 -15.15 4.51
N TRP A 68 -1.85 -15.23 5.71
CA TRP A 68 -2.63 -15.35 6.96
C TRP A 68 -3.36 -14.06 7.35
N GLU A 69 -2.79 -12.89 7.05
CA GLU A 69 -3.45 -11.60 7.30
C GLU A 69 -4.63 -11.35 6.37
N VAL A 70 -4.55 -11.75 5.09
CA VAL A 70 -5.67 -11.63 4.15
C VAL A 70 -6.86 -12.49 4.60
N SER A 71 -6.61 -13.70 5.11
CA SER A 71 -7.66 -14.60 5.60
C SER A 71 -8.37 -14.15 6.89
N ARG A 72 -7.86 -13.14 7.60
CA ARG A 72 -8.50 -12.60 8.82
C ARG A 72 -9.43 -11.42 8.57
N ASN A 73 -9.45 -10.90 7.35
CA ASN A 73 -10.14 -9.67 7.00
C ASN A 73 -11.34 -9.89 6.07
N ASP A 74 -11.79 -11.15 5.95
CA ASP A 74 -13.06 -11.60 5.35
C ASP A 74 -14.09 -11.89 6.45
#